data_AF-A0A7Y8I6R4-F1
#
_entry.id   AF-A0A7Y8I6R4-F1
#
_cell.length_a   1.000
_cell.length_b   1.000
_cell.length_c   1.000
_cell.angle_alpha   90.00
_cell.angle_beta   90.00
_cell.angle_gamma   90.00
#
_symmetry.space_group_name_H-M   'P 1'
#
loop_
_entity.id
_entity.type
_entity.pdbx_description
1 polymer ?
#
loop_
_entity_poly.entity_id
_entity_poly.type
_entity_poly.pdbx_seq_one_letter_code
_entity_poly.pdbx_strand_id
1 'polypeptide(L)'
;IQLDHFADGSKLELPLLSYFTNKDTIVTVSDYRPVVKSIYDVVRPKGYLVPKNLKEIIDWADRQELIYYDYKKSDEDKIEQYFISRIDSIDFERDIIVDPTVESKTIKNDLCESDYIFIPVNQLKNNMVVIALEPKSELGLITYKQFEHLLKKDEIFPILRLVK
;
A
#
# COMPACT_ATOMS: atom_id res chain seq x y z
N ILE A 1 -5.18 -3.36 3.32
CA ILE A 1 -4.04 -2.49 2.89
C ILE A 1 -4.04 -1.13 3.59
N GLN A 2 -5.16 -0.72 4.18
CA GLN A 2 -5.18 0.29 5.24
C GLN A 2 -5.77 -0.35 6.49
N LEU A 3 -5.11 -0.19 7.62
CA LEU A 3 -5.53 -0.72 8.91
C LEU A 3 -5.72 0.44 9.89
N ASP A 4 -6.60 0.30 10.87
CA ASP A 4 -6.76 1.29 11.94
C ASP A 4 -7.03 0.59 13.28
N HIS A 5 -6.70 1.30 14.35
CA HIS A 5 -6.84 0.87 15.74
C HIS A 5 -8.17 1.37 16.32
N PHE A 6 -8.97 0.42 16.82
CA PHE A 6 -10.27 0.66 17.40
C PHE A 6 -10.29 0.30 18.89
N ALA A 7 -11.07 1.07 19.65
CA ALA A 7 -11.40 0.72 21.03
C ALA A 7 -12.33 -0.49 21.09
N ASP A 8 -12.11 -1.37 22.07
CA ASP A 8 -13.01 -2.46 22.45
C ASP A 8 -13.63 -2.25 23.85
N GLY A 9 -13.37 -1.09 24.46
CA GLY A 9 -13.79 -0.75 25.81
C GLY A 9 -12.85 -1.25 26.91
N SER A 10 -11.80 -1.99 26.56
CA SER A 10 -10.74 -2.34 27.52
C SER A 10 -9.89 -1.11 27.87
N LYS A 11 -9.21 -1.19 29.00
CA LYS A 11 -8.25 -0.17 29.47
C LYS A 11 -6.89 -0.81 29.64
N LEU A 12 -5.84 -0.07 29.29
CA LEU A 12 -4.47 -0.46 29.59
C LEU A 12 -4.06 0.17 30.91
N GLU A 13 -3.79 -0.67 31.91
CA GLU A 13 -3.26 -0.26 33.20
C GLU A 13 -1.78 -0.61 33.26
N LEU A 14 -0.94 0.39 33.43
CA LEU A 14 0.51 0.25 33.52
C LEU A 14 0.94 0.39 34.99
N PRO A 15 1.34 -0.70 35.66
CA PRO A 15 1.94 -0.61 36.98
C PRO A 15 3.33 -0.01 36.85
N LEU A 16 3.58 1.08 37.58
CA LEU A 16 4.80 1.88 37.51
C LEU A 16 5.23 2.32 38.91
N LEU A 17 6.48 2.78 39.05
CA LEU A 17 6.97 3.44 40.25
C LEU A 17 6.97 4.95 40.05
N SER A 18 6.30 5.70 40.93
CA SER A 18 6.35 7.16 40.92
C SER A 18 7.68 7.64 41.50
N TYR A 19 8.54 8.24 40.69
CA TYR A 19 9.85 8.73 41.16
C TYR A 19 9.73 9.86 42.21
N PHE A 20 8.68 10.67 42.13
CA PHE A 20 8.45 11.75 43.09
C PHE A 20 8.08 11.24 44.49
N THR A 21 7.28 10.17 44.57
CA THR A 21 6.78 9.63 45.85
C THR A 21 7.48 8.35 46.30
N ASN A 22 8.28 7.74 45.43
CA ASN A 22 8.89 6.42 45.58
C ASN A 22 7.89 5.31 45.95
N LYS A 23 6.69 5.37 45.37
CA LYS A 23 5.60 4.41 45.59
C LYS A 23 5.07 3.85 44.29
N ASP A 24 4.58 2.62 44.35
CA ASP A 24 3.86 2.00 43.25
C ASP A 24 2.63 2.83 42.89
N THR A 25 2.39 2.95 41.59
CA THR A 25 1.28 3.68 41.00
C THR A 25 0.77 2.93 39.79
N ILE A 26 -0.48 3.19 39.42
CA ILE A 26 -1.08 2.65 38.21
C ILE A 26 -1.42 3.84 37.32
N VAL A 27 -0.89 3.83 36.10
CA VAL A 27 -1.29 4.77 35.05
C VAL A 27 -2.28 4.06 34.14
N THR A 28 -3.51 4.59 34.07
CA THR A 28 -4.53 4.10 33.13
C THR A 28 -4.46 4.92 31.85
N VAL A 29 -4.25 4.24 30.72
CA VAL A 29 -4.29 4.86 29.39
C VAL A 29 -5.74 5.08 28.98
N SER A 30 -6.14 6.33 28.77
CA SER A 30 -7.53 6.70 28.45
C SER A 30 -7.92 6.51 26.98
N ASP A 31 -6.96 6.56 26.06
CA ASP A 31 -7.17 6.36 24.61
C ASP A 31 -6.51 5.06 24.17
N TYR A 32 -6.99 3.93 24.72
CA TYR A 32 -6.47 2.61 24.40
C TYR A 32 -7.32 1.96 23.30
N ARG A 33 -6.67 1.63 22.18
CA ARG A 33 -7.32 1.07 20.98
C ARG A 33 -6.61 -0.21 20.54
N PRO A 34 -6.84 -1.34 21.23
CA PRO A 34 -6.06 -2.56 20.98
C PRO A 34 -6.49 -3.33 19.73
N VAL A 35 -7.65 -3.03 19.16
CA VAL A 35 -8.21 -3.84 18.08
C VAL A 35 -7.84 -3.26 16.72
N VAL A 36 -6.97 -3.96 15.99
CA VAL A 36 -6.65 -3.63 14.60
C VAL A 36 -7.73 -4.16 13.66
N LYS A 37 -8.29 -3.30 12.81
CA LYS A 37 -9.23 -3.71 11.75
C LYS A 37 -8.82 -3.10 10.41
N SER A 38 -9.15 -3.81 9.34
CA SER A 38 -9.04 -3.25 8.00
C SER A 38 -10.15 -2.27 7.71
N ILE A 39 -9.77 -1.11 7.17
CA ILE A 39 -10.69 -0.10 6.66
C ILE A 39 -10.71 -0.07 5.12
N TYR A 40 -9.67 -0.62 4.48
CA TYR A 40 -9.60 -0.79 3.04
C TYR A 40 -8.79 -2.02 2.66
N ASP A 41 -9.38 -2.90 1.84
CA ASP A 41 -8.78 -4.13 1.34
C ASP A 41 -8.77 -4.18 -0.17
N VAL A 42 -7.78 -4.90 -0.70
CA VAL A 42 -7.70 -5.25 -2.12
C VAL A 42 -7.56 -6.75 -2.28
N VAL A 43 -8.19 -7.28 -3.32
CA VAL A 43 -7.96 -8.66 -3.73
C VAL A 43 -6.57 -8.75 -4.34
N ARG A 44 -5.76 -9.69 -3.85
CA ARG A 44 -4.40 -9.90 -4.35
C ARG A 44 -4.43 -10.23 -5.86
N PRO A 45 -3.74 -9.46 -6.73
CA PRO A 45 -3.65 -9.75 -8.16
C PRO A 45 -2.75 -10.97 -8.45
N LYS A 46 -2.58 -11.36 -9.71
CA LYS A 46 -1.50 -12.29 -10.14
C LYS A 46 -0.12 -11.61 -10.05
N GLY A 47 -0.09 -10.31 -10.29
CA GLY A 47 1.10 -9.46 -10.20
C GLY A 47 0.81 -8.06 -10.70
N TYR A 48 1.87 -7.28 -10.84
CA TYR A 48 1.81 -5.89 -11.29
C TYR A 48 2.60 -5.71 -12.58
N LEU A 49 2.08 -4.90 -13.49
CA LEU A 49 2.78 -4.44 -14.67
C LEU A 49 3.35 -3.05 -14.39
N VAL A 50 4.66 -2.94 -14.42
CA VAL A 50 5.37 -1.68 -14.17
C VAL A 50 6.02 -1.22 -15.48
N PRO A 51 5.72 0.01 -15.95
CA PRO A 51 6.40 0.58 -17.09
C PRO A 51 7.92 0.62 -16.90
N LYS A 52 8.69 0.21 -17.90
CA LYS A 52 10.17 0.15 -17.86
C LYS A 52 10.85 1.51 -17.71
N ASN A 53 10.13 2.58 -18.02
CA ASN A 53 10.63 3.94 -17.84
C ASN A 53 10.58 4.41 -16.36
N LEU A 54 9.83 3.73 -15.48
CA LEU A 54 9.81 3.99 -14.03
C LEU A 54 10.99 3.30 -13.34
N LYS A 55 12.20 3.84 -13.61
CA LYS A 55 13.45 3.28 -13.11
C LYS A 55 13.49 3.19 -11.59
N GLU A 56 12.92 4.16 -10.89
CA GLU A 56 12.86 4.20 -9.43
C GLU A 56 12.08 3.03 -8.82
N ILE A 57 11.08 2.48 -9.54
CA ILE A 57 10.33 1.29 -9.12
C ILE A 57 11.14 0.03 -9.40
N ILE A 58 11.83 -0.03 -10.54
CA ILE A 58 12.74 -1.14 -10.87
C ILE A 58 13.88 -1.19 -9.86
N ASP A 59 14.54 -0.06 -9.60
CA ASP A 59 15.61 0.04 -8.61
C ASP A 59 15.11 -0.33 -7.20
N TRP A 60 13.86 0.03 -6.85
CA TRP A 60 13.24 -0.44 -5.61
C TRP A 60 13.07 -1.95 -5.61
N ALA A 61 12.56 -2.54 -6.69
CA ALA A 61 12.38 -3.98 -6.82
C ALA A 61 13.73 -4.71 -6.70
N ASP A 62 14.79 -4.20 -7.32
CA ASP A 62 16.15 -4.73 -7.23
C ASP A 62 16.71 -4.65 -5.80
N ARG A 63 16.60 -3.50 -5.13
CA ARG A 63 17.01 -3.34 -3.71
C ARG A 63 16.25 -4.30 -2.79
N GLN A 64 15.01 -4.60 -3.13
CA GLN A 64 14.19 -5.55 -2.41
C GLN A 64 14.36 -6.98 -2.92
N GLU A 65 15.31 -7.25 -3.82
CA GLU A 65 15.58 -8.58 -4.40
C GLU A 65 14.31 -9.27 -4.90
N LEU A 66 13.41 -8.51 -5.52
CA LEU A 66 12.17 -9.04 -6.06
C LEU A 66 12.44 -9.81 -7.36
N ILE A 67 11.76 -10.93 -7.51
CA ILE A 67 11.70 -11.63 -8.79
C ILE A 67 10.74 -10.85 -9.68
N TYR A 68 11.21 -10.47 -10.87
CA TYR A 68 10.40 -9.89 -11.94
C TYR A 68 10.96 -10.31 -13.30
N TYR A 69 10.18 -10.15 -14.35
CA TYR A 69 10.57 -10.51 -15.71
C TYR A 69 9.95 -9.55 -16.73
N ASP A 70 10.44 -9.59 -17.97
CA ASP A 70 9.78 -8.90 -19.07
C ASP A 70 8.35 -9.42 -19.21
N TYR A 71 7.38 -8.51 -19.32
CA TYR A 71 5.99 -8.90 -19.52
C TYR A 71 5.82 -9.61 -20.87
N LYS A 72 5.12 -10.74 -20.84
CA LYS A 72 4.72 -11.48 -22.03
C LYS A 72 3.22 -11.59 -22.02
N LYS A 73 2.60 -11.07 -23.07
CA LYS A 73 1.16 -10.98 -23.20
C LYS A 73 0.54 -12.36 -23.36
N SER A 74 -0.58 -12.58 -22.70
CA SER A 74 -1.46 -13.73 -22.88
C SER A 74 -2.90 -13.28 -23.17
N ASP A 75 -3.64 -14.05 -23.96
CA ASP A 75 -5.06 -13.79 -24.26
C ASP A 75 -5.96 -13.94 -23.02
N GLU A 76 -5.47 -14.66 -22.00
CA GLU A 76 -6.16 -14.84 -20.72
C GLU A 76 -5.90 -13.69 -19.72
N ASP A 77 -5.02 -12.75 -20.08
CA ASP A 77 -4.64 -11.66 -19.18
C ASP A 77 -5.78 -10.65 -19.04
N LYS A 78 -6.20 -10.45 -17.79
CA LYS A 78 -7.11 -9.37 -17.40
C LYS A 78 -6.32 -8.29 -16.70
N ILE A 79 -6.39 -7.07 -17.21
CA ILE A 79 -5.63 -5.94 -16.68
C ILE A 79 -6.58 -4.95 -16.06
N GLU A 80 -6.32 -4.57 -14.82
CA GLU A 80 -6.99 -3.49 -14.11
C GLU A 80 -6.04 -2.29 -14.00
N GLN A 81 -6.61 -1.10 -14.19
CA GLN A 81 -5.94 0.16 -13.95
C GLN A 81 -6.72 0.98 -12.92
N TYR A 82 -6.01 1.85 -12.20
CA TYR A 82 -6.64 2.81 -11.30
C TYR A 82 -6.68 4.19 -11.93
N PHE A 83 -7.84 4.82 -11.89
CA PHE A 83 -8.01 6.25 -12.11
C PHE A 83 -8.03 6.97 -10.76
N ILE A 84 -7.27 8.05 -10.62
CA ILE A 84 -7.16 8.82 -9.39
C ILE A 84 -8.11 10.02 -9.47
N SER A 85 -9.32 9.90 -8.91
CA SER A 85 -10.33 10.97 -8.98
C SER A 85 -10.11 12.08 -7.95
N ARG A 86 -9.43 11.76 -6.84
CA ARG A 86 -9.08 12.73 -5.79
C ARG A 86 -7.80 12.32 -5.06
N ILE A 87 -7.07 13.31 -4.57
CA ILE A 87 -5.94 13.11 -3.65
C ILE A 87 -6.27 13.90 -2.38
N ASP A 88 -6.33 13.20 -1.25
CA ASP A 88 -6.54 13.77 0.08
C ASP A 88 -5.41 13.30 1.01
N SER A 89 -5.60 13.47 2.31
CA SER A 89 -4.72 12.93 3.35
C SER A 89 -5.52 12.23 4.44
N ILE A 90 -4.90 11.30 5.13
CA ILE A 90 -5.46 10.58 6.27
C ILE A 90 -4.42 10.51 7.39
N ASP A 91 -4.87 10.62 8.63
CA ASP A 91 -4.05 10.48 9.84
C ASP A 91 -4.13 9.04 10.34
N PHE A 92 -3.02 8.31 10.23
CA PHE A 92 -2.81 7.03 10.89
C PHE A 92 -1.83 7.21 12.04
N GLU A 93 -2.31 7.11 13.28
CA GLU A 93 -1.46 7.17 14.48
C GLU A 93 -0.56 8.41 14.60
N ARG A 94 -1.04 9.58 14.15
CA ARG A 94 -0.33 10.87 14.05
C ARG A 94 0.65 10.96 12.88
N ASP A 95 0.66 9.97 11.99
CA ASP A 95 1.34 10.04 10.72
C ASP A 95 0.33 10.41 9.62
N ILE A 96 0.48 11.61 9.07
CA ILE A 96 -0.39 12.10 7.99
C ILE A 96 0.22 11.66 6.66
N ILE A 97 -0.47 10.74 6.00
CA ILE A 97 -0.08 10.23 4.69
C ILE A 97 -1.09 10.65 3.63
N VAL A 98 -0.68 10.52 2.37
CA VAL A 98 -1.57 10.72 1.22
C VAL A 98 -2.61 9.61 1.12
N ASP A 99 -3.87 9.99 0.87
CA ASP A 99 -4.99 9.06 0.69
C ASP A 99 -5.78 9.38 -0.59
N PRO A 100 -5.49 8.70 -1.71
CA PRO A 100 -6.24 8.93 -2.93
C PRO A 100 -7.61 8.22 -2.92
N THR A 101 -8.56 8.83 -3.61
CA THR A 101 -9.77 8.12 -4.09
C THR A 101 -9.44 7.49 -5.42
N VAL A 102 -9.58 6.16 -5.50
CA VAL A 102 -9.23 5.38 -6.69
C VAL A 102 -10.44 4.65 -7.26
N GLU A 103 -10.55 4.65 -8.58
CA GLU A 103 -11.56 3.91 -9.32
C GLU A 103 -10.87 2.84 -10.16
N SER A 104 -11.18 1.56 -9.91
CA SER A 104 -10.63 0.45 -10.70
C SER A 104 -11.46 0.23 -11.96
N LYS A 105 -10.79 0.03 -13.09
CA LYS A 105 -11.43 -0.37 -14.34
C LYS A 105 -10.60 -1.44 -15.04
N THR A 106 -11.26 -2.50 -15.48
CA THR A 106 -10.66 -3.47 -16.40
C THR A 106 -10.51 -2.87 -17.78
N ILE A 107 -9.33 -2.99 -18.36
CA ILE A 107 -9.00 -2.52 -19.71
C ILE A 107 -8.81 -3.69 -20.67
N LYS A 108 -8.96 -3.38 -21.96
CA LYS A 108 -8.50 -4.30 -23.00
C LYS A 108 -6.98 -4.37 -22.92
N ASN A 109 -6.42 -5.56 -23.15
CA ASN A 109 -4.98 -5.74 -23.20
C ASN A 109 -4.46 -5.23 -24.55
N ASP A 110 -4.41 -3.92 -24.76
CA ASP A 110 -3.83 -3.24 -25.94
C ASP A 110 -2.43 -2.68 -25.66
N LEU A 111 -1.87 -3.02 -24.50
CA LEU A 111 -0.52 -2.62 -24.10
C LEU A 111 0.55 -3.19 -25.04
N CYS A 112 1.60 -2.39 -25.23
CA CYS A 112 2.84 -2.84 -25.83
C CYS A 112 3.66 -3.61 -24.78
N GLU A 113 3.73 -4.93 -24.91
CA GLU A 113 4.34 -5.80 -23.88
C GLU A 113 5.82 -5.46 -23.61
N SER A 114 6.55 -4.97 -24.62
CA SER A 114 7.95 -4.61 -24.51
C SER A 114 8.20 -3.48 -23.51
N ASP A 115 7.19 -2.69 -23.19
CA ASP A 115 7.30 -1.48 -22.38
C ASP A 115 7.15 -1.76 -20.88
N TYR A 116 6.80 -2.99 -20.50
CA TYR A 116 6.49 -3.35 -19.12
C TYR A 116 7.36 -4.50 -18.62
N ILE A 117 7.70 -4.43 -17.33
CA ILE A 117 8.07 -5.61 -16.55
C ILE A 117 6.84 -6.12 -15.81
N PHE A 118 6.84 -7.40 -15.50
CA PHE A 118 5.87 -8.04 -14.64
C PHE A 118 6.52 -8.47 -13.32
N ILE A 119 5.93 -7.99 -12.22
CA ILE A 119 6.31 -8.36 -10.86
C ILE A 119 5.25 -9.34 -10.32
N PRO A 120 5.51 -10.65 -10.31
CA PRO A 120 4.59 -11.63 -9.72
C PRO A 120 4.38 -11.37 -8.23
N VAL A 121 3.17 -11.62 -7.72
CA VAL A 121 2.98 -11.74 -6.26
C VAL A 121 3.10 -13.19 -5.78
N ASN A 122 3.35 -14.16 -6.67
CA ASN A 122 3.65 -15.54 -6.25
C ASN A 122 5.13 -15.69 -5.87
N GLN A 123 5.56 -14.94 -4.85
CA GLN A 123 6.92 -14.94 -4.32
C GLN A 123 6.92 -14.67 -2.81
N LEU A 124 8.07 -14.84 -2.13
CA LEU A 124 8.18 -14.71 -0.67
C LEU A 124 7.71 -13.34 -0.17
N LYS A 125 8.11 -12.26 -0.86
CA LYS A 125 7.79 -10.87 -0.48
C LYS A 125 6.42 -10.39 -1.01
N ASN A 126 5.46 -11.30 -1.22
CA ASN A 126 4.19 -11.02 -1.88
C ASN A 126 3.38 -9.86 -1.28
N ASN A 127 3.23 -9.82 0.04
CA ASN A 127 2.48 -8.79 0.73
C ASN A 127 3.18 -7.44 0.61
N MET A 128 4.51 -7.42 0.65
CA MET A 128 5.29 -6.20 0.46
C MET A 128 5.08 -5.64 -0.96
N VAL A 129 5.04 -6.48 -1.98
CA VAL A 129 4.75 -6.05 -3.37
C VAL A 129 3.36 -5.38 -3.44
N VAL A 130 2.34 -6.02 -2.86
CA VAL A 130 0.97 -5.46 -2.85
C VAL A 130 0.93 -4.16 -2.04
N ILE A 131 1.48 -4.14 -0.84
CA ILE A 131 1.52 -2.95 0.01
C ILE A 131 2.25 -1.80 -0.70
N ALA A 132 3.37 -2.08 -1.36
CA ALA A 132 4.19 -1.05 -1.99
C ALA A 132 3.53 -0.44 -3.24
N LEU A 133 2.90 -1.26 -4.08
CA LEU A 133 2.46 -0.86 -5.42
C LEU A 133 0.98 -0.45 -5.50
N GLU A 134 0.19 -0.66 -4.45
CA GLU A 134 -1.20 -0.19 -4.41
C GLU A 134 -1.26 1.31 -4.07
N PRO A 135 -1.97 2.14 -4.86
CA PRO A 135 -1.99 3.59 -4.68
C PRO A 135 -2.73 4.04 -3.41
N LYS A 136 -3.59 3.20 -2.82
CA LYS A 136 -4.32 3.51 -1.57
C LYS A 136 -3.75 2.74 -0.38
N SER A 137 -2.52 2.30 -0.47
CA SER A 137 -1.85 1.58 0.62
C SER A 137 -1.27 2.55 1.64
N GLU A 138 -1.47 2.23 2.92
CA GLU A 138 -0.95 3.01 4.06
C GLU A 138 0.58 3.12 4.04
N LEU A 139 1.25 2.05 3.63
CA LEU A 139 2.71 1.97 3.53
C LEU A 139 3.17 1.85 2.06
N GLY A 140 2.35 2.38 1.14
CA GLY A 140 2.64 2.37 -0.29
C GLY A 140 3.82 3.25 -0.67
N LEU A 141 4.46 2.97 -1.82
CA LEU A 141 5.60 3.77 -2.28
C LEU A 141 5.24 5.25 -2.46
N ILE A 142 4.00 5.51 -2.87
CA ILE A 142 3.47 6.86 -3.09
C ILE A 142 3.46 7.75 -1.83
N THR A 143 3.61 7.18 -0.62
CA THR A 143 3.73 7.97 0.62
C THR A 143 5.12 8.58 0.80
N TYR A 144 6.11 8.13 0.02
CA TYR A 144 7.44 8.72 0.01
C TYR A 144 7.58 9.76 -1.11
N LYS A 145 8.15 10.92 -0.78
CA LYS A 145 8.35 12.07 -1.68
C LYS A 145 8.97 11.73 -3.04
N GLN A 146 9.87 10.75 -3.10
CA GLN A 146 10.53 10.34 -4.35
C GLN A 146 9.56 9.69 -5.37
N PHE A 147 8.43 9.17 -4.91
CA PHE A 147 7.40 8.53 -5.75
C PHE A 147 6.11 9.35 -5.86
N GLU A 148 6.04 10.54 -5.25
CA GLU A 148 4.87 11.42 -5.26
C GLU A 148 4.36 11.70 -6.68
N HIS A 149 5.28 11.81 -7.64
CA HIS A 149 4.99 12.07 -9.05
C HIS A 149 4.16 10.98 -9.75
N LEU A 150 4.07 9.77 -9.18
CA LEU A 150 3.24 8.68 -9.70
C LEU A 150 1.75 8.90 -9.42
N LEU A 151 1.44 9.71 -8.40
CA LEU A 151 0.07 9.98 -7.97
C LEU A 151 -0.36 11.37 -8.41
N LYS A 152 -1.22 11.43 -9.44
CA LYS A 152 -1.72 12.68 -9.99
C LYS A 152 -3.23 12.64 -10.12
N LYS A 153 -3.88 13.73 -9.70
CA LYS A 153 -5.33 13.88 -9.80
C LYS A 153 -5.75 13.90 -11.27
N ASP A 154 -6.87 13.24 -11.56
CA ASP A 154 -7.49 13.15 -12.87
C ASP A 154 -6.60 12.41 -13.91
N GLU A 155 -5.66 11.58 -13.43
CA GLU A 155 -4.78 10.74 -14.25
C GLU A 155 -4.91 9.25 -13.90
N ILE A 156 -4.39 8.41 -14.80
CA ILE A 156 -4.25 6.96 -14.58
C ILE A 156 -2.98 6.70 -13.79
N PHE A 157 -3.09 5.90 -12.73
CA PHE A 157 -1.94 5.42 -11.99
C PHE A 157 -1.11 4.49 -12.88
N PRO A 158 0.20 4.72 -13.04
CA PRO A 158 0.97 4.08 -14.10
C PRO A 158 1.28 2.59 -13.86
N ILE A 159 1.14 2.10 -12.63
CA ILE A 159 1.34 0.70 -12.30
C ILE A 159 0.00 -0.03 -12.42
N LEU A 160 -0.04 -1.05 -13.28
CA LEU A 160 -1.26 -1.79 -13.60
C LEU A 160 -1.30 -3.11 -12.84
N ARG A 161 -2.50 -3.65 -12.64
CA ARG A 161 -2.73 -4.94 -11.96
C ARG A 161 -3.08 -6.00 -12.99
N LEU A 162 -2.32 -7.10 -13.01
CA LEU A 162 -2.71 -8.30 -13.75
C LEU A 162 -3.56 -9.18 -12.83
N VAL A 163 -4.85 -9.30 -13.10
CA VAL A 163 -5.82 -10.01 -12.24
C VAL A 163 -6.15 -11.41 -12.77
N LYS A 164 -6.88 -12.19 -11.96
CA LYS A 164 -7.25 -13.58 -12.29
C LYS A 164 -8.42 -13.67 -13.25
#